data_AF-A0A2X0K2Z3-F1
#
_entry.id   AF-A0A2X0K2Z3-F1
#
_cell.length_a   1.000
_cell.length_b   1.000
_cell.length_c   1.000
_cell.angle_alpha   90.00
_cell.angle_beta   90.00
_cell.angle_gamma   90.00
#
_symmetry.space_group_name_H-M   'P 1'
#
loop_
_entity.id
_entity.type
_entity.pdbx_description
1 polymer ?
#
loop_
_entity_poly.entity_id
_entity_poly.type
_entity_poly.pdbx_seq_one_letter_code
_entity_poly.pdbx_strand_id
1 'polypeptide(L)'
;MSDPSTPGAADFPLTRKGYDVDQVDQSLAQLTDARDQAWQRLSGLGDEMRALERRLMDVQAAQVVAEAAVPDFETLSPRAAGLLVTAEEEAETVRSDAVAESTRIEGEARTEARRRRTVAAQYADQMRAAADESHRRELDRARNQAEALRGEADRDARGVLDAATGHAEEVRVRADQASREAHSWLSGQQRTVEQEFAAHEAKVVAWEDEVIAIGERKVSESERHLKAMQAKSDEIDADASTQSERLVEAARREAVRIAEQSDRELATFTQTREHIQAQLDHIRETLVALTGSAAATADPASPPDAEPATEPAPEPDPAPAPASEADTSELPTLPQPVDNNPDNR
;
A
#
# COMPACT_ATOMS: atom_id res chain seq x y z
N MET A 1 -78.49 -51.67 26.22
CA MET A 1 -77.52 -52.27 25.26
C MET A 1 -76.14 -52.05 25.84
N SER A 2 -75.26 -53.05 25.80
CA SER A 2 -73.87 -52.88 26.21
C SER A 2 -73.12 -52.09 25.14
N ASP A 3 -72.24 -51.17 25.53
CA ASP A 3 -71.36 -50.51 24.57
C ASP A 3 -70.45 -51.55 23.90
N PRO A 4 -70.41 -51.61 22.55
CA PRO A 4 -69.47 -52.46 21.84
C PRO A 4 -68.10 -51.77 21.88
N SER A 5 -67.38 -51.96 22.99
CA SER A 5 -66.01 -51.44 23.18
C SER A 5 -65.17 -51.75 21.95
N THR A 6 -64.77 -50.72 21.22
CA THR A 6 -63.96 -50.85 20.01
C THR A 6 -62.63 -51.48 20.41
N PRO A 7 -62.23 -52.63 19.83
CA PRO A 7 -60.92 -53.20 20.10
C PRO A 7 -59.84 -52.29 19.54
N GLY A 8 -58.86 -51.94 20.35
CA GLY A 8 -57.70 -51.15 19.94
C GLY A 8 -56.51 -52.04 19.58
N ALA A 9 -55.44 -51.48 19.02
CA ALA A 9 -54.24 -52.25 18.71
C ALA A 9 -53.60 -52.91 19.94
N ALA A 10 -53.89 -52.44 21.16
CA ALA A 10 -53.51 -53.06 22.43
C ALA A 10 -54.14 -54.45 22.67
N ASP A 11 -55.25 -54.78 22.01
CA ASP A 11 -55.91 -56.09 22.09
C ASP A 11 -55.25 -57.15 21.18
N PHE A 12 -54.27 -56.75 20.36
CA PHE A 12 -53.55 -57.62 19.43
C PHE A 12 -52.12 -57.92 19.92
N PRO A 13 -51.63 -59.17 19.82
CA PRO A 13 -50.30 -59.53 20.32
C PRO A 13 -49.19 -58.98 19.40
N LEU A 14 -48.36 -58.07 19.94
CA LEU A 14 -47.19 -57.54 19.23
C LEU A 14 -46.16 -58.64 18.93
N THR A 15 -45.60 -58.63 17.71
CA THR A 15 -44.56 -59.58 17.29
C THR A 15 -43.38 -58.87 16.62
N ARG A 16 -42.21 -59.52 16.56
CA ARG A 16 -40.94 -58.93 16.06
C ARG A 16 -40.94 -58.55 14.56
N LYS A 17 -42.00 -58.88 13.84
CA LYS A 17 -42.31 -58.44 12.46
C LYS A 17 -43.83 -58.38 12.27
N GLY A 18 -44.50 -57.52 13.05
CA GLY A 18 -45.93 -57.22 12.90
C GLY A 18 -46.23 -56.22 11.78
N TYR A 19 -47.51 -55.89 11.63
CA TYR A 19 -47.96 -54.68 10.95
C TYR A 19 -47.67 -53.43 11.80
N ASP A 20 -47.74 -52.25 11.19
CA ASP A 20 -47.59 -50.99 11.91
C ASP A 20 -48.82 -50.72 12.80
N VAL A 21 -48.58 -50.32 14.05
CA VAL A 21 -49.60 -50.18 15.09
C VAL A 21 -50.55 -49.02 14.75
N ASP A 22 -49.98 -47.87 14.39
CA ASP A 22 -50.74 -46.67 14.03
C ASP A 22 -51.59 -46.90 12.77
N GLN A 23 -51.10 -47.71 11.83
CA GLN A 23 -51.86 -48.09 10.63
C GLN A 23 -53.02 -49.04 10.95
N VAL A 24 -52.81 -49.99 11.88
CA VAL A 24 -53.87 -50.90 12.34
C VAL A 24 -54.97 -50.12 13.07
N ASP A 25 -54.62 -49.25 14.03
CA ASP A 25 -55.61 -48.41 14.74
C ASP A 25 -56.36 -47.48 13.77
N GLN A 26 -55.68 -46.87 12.80
CA GLN A 26 -56.34 -46.08 11.76
C GLN A 26 -57.33 -46.91 10.93
N SER A 27 -57.00 -48.17 10.61
CA SER A 27 -57.91 -49.07 9.89
C SER A 27 -59.11 -49.52 10.74
N LEU A 28 -58.91 -49.76 12.04
CA LEU A 28 -59.95 -50.15 12.98
C LEU A 28 -60.94 -48.99 13.21
N ALA A 29 -60.46 -47.75 13.32
CA ALA A 29 -61.29 -46.56 13.38
C ALA A 29 -62.17 -46.43 12.12
N GLN A 30 -61.59 -46.53 10.92
CA GLN A 30 -62.34 -46.44 9.65
C GLN A 30 -63.40 -47.55 9.50
N LEU A 31 -63.09 -48.78 9.92
CA LEU A 31 -64.05 -49.89 9.91
C LEU A 31 -65.17 -49.71 10.94
N THR A 32 -64.86 -49.10 12.09
CA THR A 32 -65.83 -48.78 13.15
C THR A 32 -66.78 -47.66 12.70
N ASP A 33 -66.26 -46.59 12.10
CA ASP A 33 -67.08 -45.52 11.50
C ASP A 33 -67.99 -46.06 10.39
N ALA A 34 -67.47 -46.95 9.53
CA ALA A 34 -68.25 -47.57 8.46
C ALA A 34 -69.36 -48.47 9.00
N ARG A 35 -69.08 -49.26 10.05
CA ARG A 35 -70.05 -50.08 10.80
C ARG A 35 -71.18 -49.21 11.37
N ASP A 36 -70.84 -48.12 12.03
CA ASP A 36 -71.81 -47.31 12.76
C ASP A 36 -72.66 -46.43 11.82
N GLN A 37 -72.09 -45.93 10.72
CA GLN A 37 -72.87 -45.35 9.63
C GLN A 37 -73.83 -46.37 8.98
N ALA A 38 -73.45 -47.64 8.86
CA ALA A 38 -74.34 -48.68 8.33
C ALA A 38 -75.51 -48.97 9.28
N TRP A 39 -75.26 -49.02 10.60
CA TRP A 39 -76.32 -49.13 11.61
C TRP A 39 -77.27 -47.92 11.62
N GLN A 40 -76.75 -46.70 11.50
CA GLN A 40 -77.58 -45.49 11.40
C GLN A 40 -78.50 -45.51 10.18
N ARG A 41 -77.97 -45.91 9.00
CA ARG A 41 -78.77 -46.08 7.77
C ARG A 41 -79.85 -47.16 7.92
N LEU A 42 -79.51 -48.28 8.55
CA LEU A 42 -80.46 -49.38 8.81
C LEU A 42 -81.57 -48.96 9.77
N SER A 43 -81.26 -48.19 10.82
CA SER A 43 -82.26 -47.65 11.74
C SER A 43 -83.21 -46.69 11.03
N GLY A 44 -82.68 -45.75 10.24
CA GLY A 44 -83.47 -44.79 9.46
C GLY A 44 -84.44 -45.48 8.49
N LEU A 45 -83.96 -46.46 7.72
CA LEU A 45 -84.81 -47.29 6.85
C LEU A 45 -85.90 -48.06 7.64
N GLY A 46 -85.57 -48.54 8.84
CA GLY A 46 -86.54 -49.19 9.73
C GLY A 46 -87.62 -48.23 10.24
N ASP A 47 -87.29 -46.97 10.52
CA ASP A 47 -88.25 -45.94 10.94
C ASP A 47 -89.10 -45.42 9.77
N GLU A 48 -88.53 -45.27 8.58
CA GLU A 48 -89.25 -44.98 7.34
C GLU A 48 -90.25 -46.09 7.00
N MET A 49 -89.84 -47.36 7.08
CA MET A 49 -90.73 -48.52 6.87
C MET A 49 -91.89 -48.49 7.86
N ARG A 50 -91.62 -48.31 9.16
CA ARG A 50 -92.66 -48.14 10.20
C ARG A 50 -93.56 -46.93 9.98
N ALA A 51 -93.10 -45.88 9.30
CA ALA A 51 -93.92 -44.72 8.96
C ALA A 51 -94.82 -44.98 7.73
N LEU A 52 -94.34 -45.73 6.75
CA LEU A 52 -95.11 -46.16 5.58
C LEU A 52 -96.18 -47.19 5.95
N GLU A 53 -95.86 -48.17 6.80
CA GLU A 53 -96.82 -49.16 7.33
C GLU A 53 -98.02 -48.48 8.01
N ARG A 54 -97.76 -47.49 8.87
CA ARG A 54 -98.82 -46.71 9.54
C ARG A 54 -99.70 -45.97 8.53
N ARG A 55 -99.11 -45.22 7.58
CA ARG A 55 -99.86 -44.53 6.52
C ARG A 55 -100.72 -45.48 5.68
N LEU A 56 -100.25 -46.71 5.46
CA LEU A 56 -100.99 -47.72 4.71
C LEU A 56 -102.21 -48.21 5.51
N MET A 57 -102.05 -48.45 6.82
CA MET A 57 -103.18 -48.75 7.72
C MET A 57 -104.17 -47.58 7.81
N ASP A 58 -103.70 -46.33 7.90
CA ASP A 58 -104.54 -45.13 7.95
C ASP A 58 -105.42 -45.01 6.68
N VAL A 59 -104.83 -45.26 5.49
CA VAL A 59 -105.55 -45.26 4.21
C VAL A 59 -106.54 -46.42 4.13
N GLN A 60 -106.18 -47.63 4.59
CA GLN A 60 -107.10 -48.77 4.62
C GLN A 60 -108.28 -48.52 5.57
N ALA A 61 -108.04 -47.94 6.75
CA ALA A 61 -109.11 -47.56 7.67
C ALA A 61 -110.05 -46.51 7.06
N ALA A 62 -109.50 -45.50 6.39
CA ALA A 62 -110.29 -44.50 5.67
C ALA A 62 -111.11 -45.12 4.51
N GLN A 63 -110.56 -46.09 3.77
CA GLN A 63 -111.27 -46.80 2.72
C GLN A 63 -112.44 -47.64 3.27
N VAL A 64 -112.23 -48.39 4.35
CA VAL A 64 -113.31 -49.17 5.01
C VAL A 64 -114.44 -48.26 5.52
N VAL A 65 -114.11 -47.06 6.00
CA VAL A 65 -115.10 -46.05 6.41
C VAL A 65 -115.82 -45.41 5.21
N ALA A 66 -115.16 -45.27 4.05
CA ALA A 66 -115.75 -44.72 2.83
C ALA A 66 -116.61 -45.75 2.06
N GLU A 67 -116.28 -47.05 2.13
CA GLU A 67 -117.08 -48.14 1.57
C GLU A 67 -118.27 -48.53 2.47
N ALA A 68 -118.27 -48.10 3.74
CA ALA A 68 -119.42 -48.22 4.62
C ALA A 68 -120.55 -47.27 4.15
N ALA A 69 -121.50 -47.83 3.38
CA ALA A 69 -122.61 -47.07 2.81
C ALA A 69 -123.35 -46.23 3.88
N VAL A 70 -123.44 -44.92 3.64
CA VAL A 70 -124.19 -43.98 4.48
C VAL A 70 -125.65 -44.45 4.56
N PRO A 71 -126.24 -44.64 5.75
CA PRO A 71 -127.63 -45.06 5.87
C PRO A 71 -128.58 -44.07 5.19
N ASP A 72 -129.57 -44.58 4.47
CA ASP A 72 -130.61 -43.73 3.87
C ASP A 72 -131.57 -43.21 4.95
N PHE A 73 -131.31 -41.98 5.39
CA PHE A 73 -132.06 -41.32 6.46
C PHE A 73 -133.49 -40.91 6.04
N GLU A 74 -133.84 -40.87 4.74
CA GLU A 74 -135.23 -40.64 4.31
C GLU A 74 -136.14 -41.79 4.73
N THR A 75 -135.62 -43.02 4.67
CA THR A 75 -136.35 -44.22 5.14
C THR A 75 -136.60 -44.23 6.66
N LEU A 76 -135.81 -43.46 7.42
CA LEU A 76 -135.85 -43.46 8.88
C LEU A 76 -136.87 -42.45 9.43
N SER A 77 -136.85 -41.20 8.94
CA SER A 77 -137.95 -40.24 9.07
C SER A 77 -137.66 -38.94 8.29
N PRO A 78 -138.69 -38.18 7.87
CA PRO A 78 -138.50 -36.84 7.29
C PRO A 78 -137.73 -35.86 8.19
N ARG A 79 -137.80 -36.05 9.52
CA ARG A 79 -137.03 -35.26 10.49
C ARG A 79 -135.54 -35.61 10.50
N ALA A 80 -135.19 -36.88 10.24
CA ALA A 80 -133.79 -37.31 10.14
C ALA A 80 -133.14 -36.77 8.85
N ALA A 81 -133.85 -36.87 7.71
CA ALA A 81 -133.39 -36.28 6.45
C ALA A 81 -133.16 -34.76 6.56
N GLY A 82 -134.09 -34.01 7.16
CA GLY A 82 -133.92 -32.57 7.38
C GLY A 82 -132.73 -32.23 8.30
N LEU A 83 -132.45 -33.04 9.31
CA LEU A 83 -131.27 -32.87 10.19
C LEU A 83 -129.95 -33.18 9.47
N LEU A 84 -129.94 -34.13 8.52
CA LEU A 84 -128.77 -34.41 7.70
C LEU A 84 -128.41 -33.20 6.82
N VAL A 85 -129.39 -32.63 6.11
CA VAL A 85 -129.18 -31.45 5.25
C VAL A 85 -128.61 -30.28 6.05
N THR A 86 -129.20 -29.93 7.20
CA THR A 86 -128.66 -28.86 8.06
C THR A 86 -127.25 -29.18 8.57
N ALA A 87 -126.95 -30.44 8.92
CA ALA A 87 -125.60 -30.83 9.33
C ALA A 87 -124.57 -30.77 8.18
N GLU A 88 -124.98 -31.03 6.93
CA GLU A 88 -124.14 -30.87 5.74
C GLU A 88 -123.90 -29.39 5.41
N GLU A 89 -124.92 -28.54 5.54
CA GLU A 89 -124.83 -27.08 5.39
C GLU A 89 -123.93 -26.45 6.47
N GLU A 90 -124.10 -26.84 7.75
CA GLU A 90 -123.22 -26.42 8.85
C GLU A 90 -121.78 -26.91 8.64
N ALA A 91 -121.59 -28.16 8.20
CA ALA A 91 -120.26 -28.72 7.96
C ALA A 91 -119.56 -28.04 6.76
N GLU A 92 -120.27 -27.68 5.70
CA GLU A 92 -119.71 -26.92 4.58
C GLU A 92 -119.40 -25.48 4.99
N THR A 93 -120.25 -24.85 5.80
CA THR A 93 -119.98 -23.52 6.39
C THR A 93 -118.67 -23.55 7.18
N VAL A 94 -118.53 -24.49 8.13
CA VAL A 94 -117.33 -24.67 8.95
C VAL A 94 -116.09 -25.00 8.11
N ARG A 95 -116.22 -25.81 7.04
CA ARG A 95 -115.12 -26.05 6.08
C ARG A 95 -114.70 -24.76 5.37
N SER A 96 -115.66 -23.97 4.89
CA SER A 96 -115.40 -22.74 4.14
C SER A 96 -114.75 -21.66 5.02
N ASP A 97 -115.22 -21.49 6.26
CA ASP A 97 -114.62 -20.59 7.25
C ASP A 97 -113.19 -21.02 7.61
N ALA A 98 -112.96 -22.32 7.84
CA ALA A 98 -111.64 -22.85 8.16
C ALA A 98 -110.63 -22.66 7.00
N VAL A 99 -111.08 -22.79 5.75
CA VAL A 99 -110.25 -22.53 4.56
C VAL A 99 -109.98 -21.03 4.40
N ALA A 100 -110.97 -20.17 4.65
CA ALA A 100 -110.81 -18.72 4.59
C ALA A 100 -109.83 -18.20 5.66
N GLU A 101 -109.98 -18.65 6.91
CA GLU A 101 -109.10 -18.30 8.02
C GLU A 101 -107.68 -18.84 7.83
N SER A 102 -107.54 -20.09 7.37
CA SER A 102 -106.23 -20.65 6.98
C SER A 102 -105.55 -19.81 5.90
N THR A 103 -106.28 -19.42 4.85
CA THR A 103 -105.78 -18.56 3.77
C THR A 103 -105.38 -17.17 4.28
N ARG A 104 -106.14 -16.59 5.23
CA ARG A 104 -105.81 -15.32 5.90
C ARG A 104 -104.50 -15.44 6.68
N ILE A 105 -104.37 -16.44 7.53
CA ILE A 105 -103.17 -16.72 8.35
C ILE A 105 -101.95 -16.95 7.44
N GLU A 106 -102.08 -17.72 6.35
CA GLU A 106 -101.01 -17.89 5.38
C GLU A 106 -100.62 -16.57 4.70
N GLY A 107 -101.59 -15.73 4.34
CA GLY A 107 -101.35 -14.41 3.72
C GLY A 107 -100.58 -13.47 4.65
N GLU A 108 -100.98 -13.41 5.91
CA GLU A 108 -100.31 -12.62 6.96
C GLU A 108 -98.90 -13.15 7.24
N ALA A 109 -98.74 -14.46 7.43
CA ALA A 109 -97.45 -15.10 7.65
C ALA A 109 -96.49 -14.91 6.46
N ARG A 110 -96.97 -15.03 5.22
CA ARG A 110 -96.18 -14.75 4.00
C ARG A 110 -95.77 -13.27 3.92
N THR A 111 -96.64 -12.36 4.34
CA THR A 111 -96.35 -10.91 4.33
C THR A 111 -95.31 -10.54 5.40
N GLU A 112 -95.47 -11.05 6.61
CA GLU A 112 -94.51 -10.86 7.70
C GLU A 112 -93.15 -11.50 7.38
N ALA A 113 -93.13 -12.69 6.78
CA ALA A 113 -91.89 -13.33 6.32
C ALA A 113 -91.17 -12.52 5.23
N ARG A 114 -91.91 -11.87 4.31
CA ARG A 114 -91.31 -10.91 3.35
C ARG A 114 -90.75 -9.69 4.07
N ARG A 115 -91.53 -9.07 4.98
CA ARG A 115 -91.08 -7.90 5.76
C ARG A 115 -89.78 -8.19 6.53
N ARG A 116 -89.72 -9.31 7.25
CA ARG A 116 -88.52 -9.73 7.99
C ARG A 116 -87.31 -9.98 7.08
N ARG A 117 -87.49 -10.63 5.93
CA ARG A 117 -86.42 -10.83 4.95
C ARG A 117 -85.89 -9.49 4.40
N THR A 118 -86.77 -8.54 4.07
CA THR A 118 -86.36 -7.21 3.60
C THR A 118 -85.57 -6.44 4.66
N VAL A 119 -86.04 -6.41 5.92
CA VAL A 119 -85.33 -5.75 7.02
C VAL A 119 -83.98 -6.41 7.31
N ALA A 120 -83.92 -7.75 7.31
CA ALA A 120 -82.67 -8.48 7.51
C ALA A 120 -81.65 -8.25 6.38
N ALA A 121 -82.11 -8.17 5.12
CA ALA A 121 -81.26 -7.82 3.98
C ALA A 121 -80.72 -6.38 4.09
N GLN A 122 -81.60 -5.41 4.35
CA GLN A 122 -81.21 -4.00 4.56
C GLN A 122 -80.19 -3.84 5.68
N TYR A 123 -80.37 -4.55 6.81
CA TYR A 123 -79.40 -4.54 7.91
C TYR A 123 -78.07 -5.20 7.52
N ALA A 124 -78.09 -6.33 6.81
CA ALA A 124 -76.88 -6.97 6.32
C ALA A 124 -76.10 -6.07 5.33
N ASP A 125 -76.78 -5.35 4.45
CA ASP A 125 -76.16 -4.42 3.51
C ASP A 125 -75.61 -3.16 4.19
N GLN A 126 -76.29 -2.64 5.22
CA GLN A 126 -75.74 -1.57 6.07
C GLN A 126 -74.48 -2.03 6.82
N MET A 127 -74.48 -3.23 7.38
CA MET A 127 -73.31 -3.80 8.07
C MET A 127 -72.14 -4.05 7.12
N ARG A 128 -72.38 -4.51 5.89
CA ARG A 128 -71.37 -4.63 4.83
C ARG A 128 -70.78 -3.26 4.48
N ALA A 129 -71.61 -2.27 4.19
CA ALA A 129 -71.17 -0.93 3.83
C ALA A 129 -70.35 -0.25 4.95
N ALA A 130 -70.72 -0.47 6.22
CA ALA A 130 -69.97 0.02 7.38
C ALA A 130 -68.61 -0.70 7.54
N ALA A 131 -68.55 -2.01 7.31
CA ALA A 131 -67.31 -2.78 7.36
C ALA A 131 -66.33 -2.39 6.24
N ASP A 132 -66.83 -2.29 4.99
CA ASP A 132 -66.07 -1.80 3.84
C ASP A 132 -65.47 -0.41 4.09
N GLU A 133 -66.26 0.48 4.69
CA GLU A 133 -65.85 1.85 4.99
C GLU A 133 -64.82 1.92 6.14
N SER A 134 -64.92 1.08 7.17
CA SER A 134 -63.85 0.95 8.17
C SER A 134 -62.57 0.42 7.55
N HIS A 135 -62.69 -0.62 6.70
CA HIS A 135 -61.55 -1.24 6.04
C HIS A 135 -60.81 -0.27 5.10
N ARG A 136 -61.53 0.56 4.33
CA ARG A 136 -60.91 1.65 3.53
C ARG A 136 -60.15 2.63 4.42
N ARG A 137 -60.76 3.11 5.51
CA ARG A 137 -60.12 4.03 6.47
C ARG A 137 -58.89 3.43 7.13
N GLU A 138 -58.88 2.13 7.39
CA GLU A 138 -57.72 1.41 7.93
C GLU A 138 -56.60 1.25 6.88
N LEU A 139 -56.94 0.89 5.64
CA LEU A 139 -55.98 0.85 4.53
C LEU A 139 -55.35 2.23 4.26
N ASP A 140 -56.14 3.30 4.25
CA ASP A 140 -55.64 4.64 3.98
C ASP A 140 -54.81 5.21 5.14
N ARG A 141 -55.16 4.87 6.40
CA ARG A 141 -54.26 5.12 7.55
C ARG A 141 -52.93 4.38 7.39
N ALA A 142 -52.97 3.09 7.04
CA ALA A 142 -51.76 2.27 6.88
C ALA A 142 -50.88 2.76 5.72
N ARG A 143 -51.48 3.19 4.60
CA ARG A 143 -50.79 3.86 3.48
C ARG A 143 -50.10 5.16 3.95
N ASN A 144 -50.85 6.07 4.57
CA ASN A 144 -50.33 7.35 5.05
C ASN A 144 -49.20 7.16 6.08
N GLN A 145 -49.31 6.14 6.95
CA GLN A 145 -48.24 5.76 7.89
C GLN A 145 -47.00 5.22 7.17
N ALA A 146 -47.18 4.32 6.19
CA ALA A 146 -46.06 3.78 5.41
C ALA A 146 -45.38 4.87 4.55
N GLU A 147 -46.13 5.81 3.99
CA GLU A 147 -45.59 6.95 3.24
C GLU A 147 -44.86 7.94 4.15
N ALA A 148 -45.39 8.22 5.34
CA ALA A 148 -44.70 9.04 6.35
C ALA A 148 -43.38 8.41 6.81
N LEU A 149 -43.37 7.12 7.13
CA LEU A 149 -42.17 6.37 7.54
C LEU A 149 -41.12 6.30 6.42
N ARG A 150 -41.55 6.14 5.15
CA ARG A 150 -40.64 6.20 3.99
C ARG A 150 -40.09 7.61 3.78
N GLY A 151 -40.93 8.63 3.89
CA GLY A 151 -40.52 10.03 3.82
C GLY A 151 -39.65 10.49 5.00
N GLU A 152 -39.62 9.75 6.11
CA GLU A 152 -38.67 9.89 7.21
C GLU A 152 -37.34 9.20 6.92
N ALA A 153 -37.37 7.91 6.58
CA ALA A 153 -36.18 7.16 6.18
C ALA A 153 -35.43 7.80 4.99
N ASP A 154 -36.14 8.35 4.00
CA ASP A 154 -35.55 9.06 2.85
C ASP A 154 -34.90 10.40 3.26
N ARG A 155 -35.38 11.05 4.34
CA ARG A 155 -34.76 12.27 4.88
C ARG A 155 -33.51 11.93 5.69
N ASP A 156 -33.60 10.91 6.55
CA ASP A 156 -32.48 10.47 7.39
C ASP A 156 -31.34 9.91 6.53
N ALA A 157 -31.66 9.11 5.51
CA ALA A 157 -30.68 8.62 4.55
C ALA A 157 -29.95 9.75 3.80
N ARG A 158 -30.66 10.83 3.42
CA ARG A 158 -30.04 12.03 2.84
C ARG A 158 -29.18 12.77 3.86
N GLY A 159 -29.66 12.99 5.08
CA GLY A 159 -28.87 13.63 6.13
C GLY A 159 -27.57 12.87 6.46
N VAL A 160 -27.60 11.54 6.45
CA VAL A 160 -26.41 10.69 6.62
C VAL A 160 -25.48 10.79 5.41
N LEU A 161 -26.00 10.82 4.18
CA LEU A 161 -25.21 11.00 2.96
C LEU A 161 -24.55 12.39 2.93
N ASP A 162 -25.30 13.47 3.16
CA ASP A 162 -24.82 14.85 3.15
C ASP A 162 -23.74 15.07 4.22
N ALA A 163 -23.93 14.51 5.42
CA ALA A 163 -22.93 14.54 6.49
C ALA A 163 -21.66 13.73 6.13
N ALA A 164 -21.82 12.56 5.50
CA ALA A 164 -20.69 11.74 5.06
C ALA A 164 -19.90 12.41 3.91
N THR A 165 -20.57 13.07 2.97
CA THR A 165 -19.90 13.84 1.90
C THR A 165 -19.20 15.06 2.46
N GLY A 166 -19.83 15.82 3.36
CA GLY A 166 -19.21 16.96 4.04
C GLY A 166 -17.95 16.56 4.80
N HIS A 167 -18.01 15.47 5.57
CA HIS A 167 -16.83 14.95 6.27
C HIS A 167 -15.73 14.46 5.31
N ALA A 168 -16.10 13.81 4.20
CA ALA A 168 -15.13 13.40 3.18
C ALA A 168 -14.46 14.60 2.48
N GLU A 169 -15.18 15.70 2.28
CA GLU A 169 -14.64 16.96 1.76
C GLU A 169 -13.72 17.66 2.77
N GLU A 170 -14.10 17.74 4.05
CA GLU A 170 -13.22 18.23 5.12
C GLU A 170 -11.90 17.45 5.18
N VAL A 171 -11.96 16.11 5.11
CA VAL A 171 -10.78 15.25 5.16
C VAL A 171 -9.90 15.47 3.93
N ARG A 172 -10.49 15.65 2.73
CA ARG A 172 -9.74 16.01 1.51
C ARG A 172 -9.05 17.38 1.64
N VAL A 173 -9.77 18.41 2.06
CA VAL A 173 -9.20 19.77 2.22
C VAL A 173 -8.08 19.77 3.26
N ARG A 174 -8.25 19.04 4.36
CA ARG A 174 -7.23 18.87 5.42
C ARG A 174 -5.99 18.12 4.90
N ALA A 175 -6.17 17.09 4.08
CA ALA A 175 -5.08 16.35 3.45
C ALA A 175 -4.32 17.20 2.40
N ASP A 176 -5.05 17.95 1.57
CA ASP A 176 -4.47 18.88 0.59
C ASP A 176 -3.68 20.00 1.28
N GLN A 177 -4.19 20.54 2.39
CA GLN A 177 -3.48 21.54 3.20
C GLN A 177 -2.19 20.94 3.79
N ALA A 178 -2.28 19.80 4.49
CA ALA A 178 -1.11 19.14 5.08
C ALA A 178 -0.06 18.75 4.02
N SER A 179 -0.50 18.35 2.82
CA SER A 179 0.37 18.09 1.68
C SER A 179 1.11 19.36 1.23
N ARG A 180 0.41 20.50 1.07
CA ARG A 180 1.03 21.79 0.71
C ARG A 180 2.02 22.29 1.77
N GLU A 181 1.68 22.12 3.05
CA GLU A 181 2.55 22.44 4.18
C GLU A 181 3.82 21.57 4.18
N ALA A 182 3.69 20.26 3.97
CA ALA A 182 4.83 19.35 3.86
C ALA A 182 5.74 19.68 2.65
N HIS A 183 5.16 19.97 1.47
CA HIS A 183 5.91 20.39 0.29
C HIS A 183 6.64 21.72 0.50
N SER A 184 6.02 22.70 1.18
CA SER A 184 6.66 23.98 1.47
C SER A 184 7.78 23.86 2.50
N TRP A 185 7.62 22.99 3.51
CA TRP A 185 8.67 22.66 4.47
C TRP A 185 9.86 21.95 3.83
N LEU A 186 9.63 20.93 3.00
CA LEU A 186 10.68 20.24 2.23
C LEU A 186 11.43 21.20 1.30
N SER A 187 10.69 22.05 0.57
CA SER A 187 11.26 23.11 -0.27
C SER A 187 12.06 24.15 0.54
N GLY A 188 11.70 24.36 1.81
CA GLY A 188 12.44 25.16 2.77
C GLY A 188 13.77 24.51 3.14
N GLN A 189 13.75 23.26 3.61
CA GLN A 189 14.97 22.52 3.96
C GLN A 189 15.92 22.41 2.77
N GLN A 190 15.40 22.08 1.57
CA GLN A 190 16.20 22.02 0.35
C GLN A 190 16.93 23.34 0.05
N ARG A 191 16.26 24.50 0.20
CA ARG A 191 16.90 25.81 0.00
C ARG A 191 17.95 26.13 1.06
N THR A 192 17.74 25.73 2.32
CA THR A 192 18.74 25.90 3.37
C THR A 192 19.99 25.07 3.06
N VAL A 193 19.80 23.80 2.72
CA VAL A 193 20.90 22.88 2.35
C VAL A 193 21.64 23.38 1.10
N GLU A 194 20.93 23.81 0.06
CA GLU A 194 21.53 24.41 -1.15
C GLU A 194 22.37 25.65 -0.82
N GLN A 195 21.90 26.51 0.09
CA GLN A 195 22.64 27.70 0.54
C GLN A 195 23.87 27.34 1.37
N GLU A 196 23.78 26.32 2.23
CA GLU A 196 24.90 25.82 3.02
C GLU A 196 25.97 25.16 2.14
N PHE A 197 25.58 24.38 1.12
CA PHE A 197 26.49 23.83 0.12
C PHE A 197 27.14 24.92 -0.73
N ALA A 198 26.38 25.88 -1.29
CA ALA A 198 26.94 26.98 -2.07
C ALA A 198 27.88 27.88 -1.24
N ALA A 199 27.57 28.10 0.04
CA ALA A 199 28.43 28.83 0.97
C ALA A 199 29.66 28.02 1.42
N HIS A 200 29.65 26.70 1.29
CA HIS A 200 30.83 25.84 1.48
C HIS A 200 31.70 25.83 0.21
N GLU A 201 31.10 25.64 -0.96
CA GLU A 201 31.78 25.68 -2.27
C GLU A 201 32.51 27.01 -2.48
N ALA A 202 31.87 28.14 -2.19
CA ALA A 202 32.50 29.46 -2.25
C ALA A 202 33.71 29.63 -1.30
N LYS A 203 33.74 28.91 -0.17
CA LYS A 203 34.92 28.88 0.72
C LYS A 203 36.02 27.98 0.18
N VAL A 204 35.67 26.84 -0.43
CA VAL A 204 36.63 25.94 -1.08
C VAL A 204 37.32 26.67 -2.24
N VAL A 205 36.56 27.31 -3.13
CA VAL A 205 37.15 28.09 -4.25
C VAL A 205 38.07 29.20 -3.75
N ALA A 206 37.66 29.98 -2.73
CA ALA A 206 38.50 31.03 -2.16
C ALA A 206 39.78 30.48 -1.48
N TRP A 207 39.72 29.28 -0.90
CA TRP A 207 40.86 28.57 -0.33
C TRP A 207 41.79 28.01 -1.42
N GLU A 208 41.24 27.48 -2.52
CA GLU A 208 42.00 27.04 -3.69
C GLU A 208 42.73 28.21 -4.35
N ASP A 209 42.06 29.35 -4.56
CA ASP A 209 42.67 30.59 -5.05
C ASP A 209 43.81 31.08 -4.14
N GLU A 210 43.65 31.01 -2.80
CA GLU A 210 44.70 31.38 -1.85
C GLU A 210 45.90 30.42 -1.93
N VAL A 211 45.66 29.11 -1.97
CA VAL A 211 46.71 28.08 -2.08
C VAL A 211 47.46 28.20 -3.41
N ILE A 212 46.76 28.43 -4.53
CA ILE A 212 47.37 28.70 -5.83
C ILE A 212 48.24 29.95 -5.75
N ALA A 213 47.73 31.05 -5.18
CA ALA A 213 48.48 32.29 -5.04
C ALA A 213 49.70 32.16 -4.10
N ILE A 214 49.66 31.31 -3.07
CA ILE A 214 50.83 30.94 -2.25
C ILE A 214 51.84 30.17 -3.11
N GLY A 215 51.38 29.18 -3.88
CA GLY A 215 52.20 28.38 -4.79
C GLY A 215 52.91 29.24 -5.84
N GLU A 216 52.20 30.12 -6.54
CA GLU A 216 52.78 31.05 -7.52
C GLU A 216 53.81 31.99 -6.89
N ARG A 217 53.56 32.51 -5.68
CA ARG A 217 54.55 33.29 -4.92
C ARG A 217 55.81 32.48 -4.66
N LYS A 218 55.69 31.24 -4.18
CA LYS A 218 56.84 30.35 -3.88
C LYS A 218 57.60 29.92 -5.13
N VAL A 219 56.92 29.67 -6.25
CA VAL A 219 57.58 29.44 -7.55
C VAL A 219 58.34 30.70 -7.99
N SER A 220 57.72 31.88 -7.92
CA SER A 220 58.35 33.14 -8.33
C SER A 220 59.53 33.55 -7.43
N GLU A 221 59.47 33.25 -6.13
CA GLU A 221 60.60 33.37 -5.20
C GLU A 221 61.73 32.40 -5.60
N SER A 222 61.39 31.12 -5.83
CA SER A 222 62.37 30.09 -6.21
C SER A 222 63.06 30.40 -7.54
N GLU A 223 62.33 30.89 -8.55
CA GLU A 223 62.91 31.36 -9.80
C GLU A 223 63.87 32.53 -9.60
N ARG A 224 63.54 33.50 -8.72
CA ARG A 224 64.42 34.63 -8.41
C ARG A 224 65.69 34.16 -7.71
N HIS A 225 65.57 33.23 -6.76
CA HIS A 225 66.72 32.62 -6.10
C HIS A 225 67.59 31.84 -7.10
N LEU A 226 67.00 31.06 -8.00
CA LEU A 226 67.73 30.35 -9.06
C LEU A 226 68.48 31.33 -9.97
N LYS A 227 67.80 32.35 -10.48
CA LYS A 227 68.40 33.40 -11.34
C LYS A 227 69.52 34.16 -10.62
N ALA A 228 69.38 34.43 -9.32
CA ALA A 228 70.42 35.08 -8.51
C ALA A 228 71.64 34.16 -8.26
N MET A 229 71.43 32.85 -8.07
CA MET A 229 72.53 31.89 -7.93
C MET A 229 73.22 31.61 -9.27
N GLN A 230 72.48 31.59 -10.39
CA GLN A 230 73.03 31.53 -11.75
C GLN A 230 73.91 32.75 -12.03
N ALA A 231 73.37 33.96 -11.87
CA ALA A 231 74.14 35.20 -12.07
C ALA A 231 75.39 35.28 -11.18
N LYS A 232 75.34 34.75 -9.95
CA LYS A 232 76.51 34.65 -9.07
C LYS A 232 77.52 33.58 -9.51
N SER A 233 77.07 32.47 -10.11
CA SER A 233 77.98 31.50 -10.74
C SER A 233 78.66 32.14 -11.94
N ASP A 234 77.88 32.78 -12.83
CA ASP A 234 78.39 33.50 -14.01
C ASP A 234 79.40 34.59 -13.61
N GLU A 235 79.16 35.32 -12.50
CA GLU A 235 80.09 36.28 -11.91
C GLU A 235 81.38 35.61 -11.41
N ILE A 236 81.29 34.50 -10.67
CA ILE A 236 82.44 33.74 -10.18
C ILE A 236 83.26 33.15 -11.35
N ASP A 237 82.61 32.62 -12.38
CA ASP A 237 83.26 32.05 -13.57
C ASP A 237 83.90 33.14 -14.44
N ALA A 238 83.29 34.33 -14.53
CA ALA A 238 83.88 35.52 -15.17
C ALA A 238 85.10 36.05 -14.40
N ASP A 239 85.05 36.10 -13.07
CA ASP A 239 86.18 36.52 -12.24
C ASP A 239 87.31 35.47 -12.26
N ALA A 240 86.98 34.17 -12.20
CA ALA A 240 87.95 33.08 -12.25
C ALA A 240 88.64 32.97 -13.62
N SER A 241 87.91 33.16 -14.73
CA SER A 241 88.52 33.26 -16.07
C SER A 241 89.38 34.51 -16.21
N THR A 242 88.91 35.68 -15.75
CA THR A 242 89.70 36.92 -15.73
C THR A 242 90.97 36.79 -14.87
N GLN A 243 90.91 36.13 -13.72
CA GLN A 243 92.09 35.83 -12.89
C GLN A 243 93.03 34.85 -13.60
N SER A 244 92.50 33.82 -14.27
CA SER A 244 93.27 32.84 -15.03
C SER A 244 93.99 33.50 -16.21
N GLU A 245 93.35 34.40 -16.95
CA GLU A 245 93.97 35.18 -18.02
C GLU A 245 95.09 36.08 -17.49
N ARG A 246 94.86 36.79 -16.37
CA ARG A 246 95.90 37.61 -15.71
C ARG A 246 97.10 36.77 -15.27
N LEU A 247 96.87 35.56 -14.73
CA LEU A 247 97.94 34.63 -14.34
C LEU A 247 98.69 34.07 -15.55
N VAL A 248 97.99 33.70 -16.63
CA VAL A 248 98.60 33.24 -17.88
C VAL A 248 99.39 34.36 -18.56
N GLU A 249 98.91 35.60 -18.55
CA GLU A 249 99.70 36.74 -19.03
C GLU A 249 100.92 37.02 -18.15
N ALA A 250 100.78 37.01 -16.83
CA ALA A 250 101.91 37.17 -15.93
C ALA A 250 102.97 36.08 -16.14
N ALA A 251 102.55 34.81 -16.24
CA ALA A 251 103.41 33.68 -16.54
C ALA A 251 104.05 33.76 -17.94
N ARG A 252 103.35 34.30 -18.96
CA ARG A 252 103.93 34.55 -20.29
C ARG A 252 104.97 35.65 -20.27
N ARG A 253 104.70 36.78 -19.60
CA ARG A 253 105.66 37.89 -19.45
C ARG A 253 106.90 37.43 -18.67
N GLU A 254 106.70 36.61 -17.64
CA GLU A 254 107.76 35.99 -16.85
C GLU A 254 108.56 34.98 -17.68
N ALA A 255 107.90 34.11 -18.47
CA ALA A 255 108.57 33.18 -19.37
C ALA A 255 109.38 33.89 -20.46
N VAL A 256 108.89 35.02 -21.01
CA VAL A 256 109.66 35.88 -21.93
C VAL A 256 110.86 36.52 -21.21
N ARG A 257 110.68 37.02 -19.98
CA ARG A 257 111.78 37.56 -19.17
C ARG A 257 112.85 36.51 -18.87
N ILE A 258 112.44 35.30 -18.51
CA ILE A 258 113.35 34.17 -18.26
C ILE A 258 114.04 33.78 -19.58
N ALA A 259 113.33 33.66 -20.70
CA ALA A 259 113.93 33.38 -22.00
C ALA A 259 114.96 34.44 -22.40
N GLU A 260 114.65 35.73 -22.26
CA GLU A 260 115.61 36.81 -22.52
C GLU A 260 116.81 36.79 -21.57
N GLN A 261 116.62 36.41 -20.29
CA GLN A 261 117.74 36.27 -19.35
C GLN A 261 118.61 35.06 -19.71
N SER A 262 118.00 33.91 -20.01
CA SER A 262 118.71 32.72 -20.47
C SER A 262 119.41 32.95 -21.80
N ASP A 263 118.82 33.68 -22.76
CA ASP A 263 119.48 34.05 -24.03
C ASP A 263 120.68 34.98 -23.79
N ARG A 264 120.57 35.93 -22.86
CA ARG A 264 121.70 36.80 -22.44
C ARG A 264 122.80 35.99 -21.75
N GLU A 265 122.43 35.03 -20.89
CA GLU A 265 123.37 34.11 -20.22
C GLU A 265 124.01 33.15 -21.22
N LEU A 266 123.28 32.63 -22.20
CA LEU A 266 123.78 31.77 -23.26
C LEU A 266 124.71 32.56 -24.21
N ALA A 267 124.40 33.83 -24.47
CA ALA A 267 125.29 34.75 -25.17
C ALA A 267 126.59 35.03 -24.39
N THR A 268 126.54 35.30 -23.08
CA THR A 268 127.76 35.53 -22.28
C THR A 268 128.55 34.23 -22.05
N PHE A 269 127.90 33.08 -21.92
CA PHE A 269 128.56 31.77 -21.94
C PHE A 269 129.23 31.49 -23.29
N THR A 270 128.57 31.82 -24.41
CA THR A 270 129.15 31.66 -25.76
C THR A 270 130.35 32.59 -25.95
N GLN A 271 130.23 33.85 -25.56
CA GLN A 271 131.32 34.83 -25.58
C GLN A 271 132.48 34.42 -24.64
N THR A 272 132.19 33.84 -23.48
CA THR A 272 133.20 33.32 -22.54
C THR A 272 133.89 32.09 -23.13
N ARG A 273 133.15 31.18 -23.77
CA ARG A 273 133.71 30.02 -24.49
C ARG A 273 134.58 30.47 -25.65
N GLU A 274 134.15 31.46 -26.44
CA GLU A 274 134.94 32.03 -27.53
C GLU A 274 136.18 32.76 -27.03
N HIS A 275 136.11 33.45 -25.88
CA HIS A 275 137.26 34.07 -25.24
C HIS A 275 138.27 33.02 -24.73
N ILE A 276 137.80 31.97 -24.06
CA ILE A 276 138.63 30.84 -23.61
C ILE A 276 139.23 30.11 -24.81
N GLN A 277 138.46 29.90 -25.88
CA GLN A 277 138.94 29.22 -27.08
C GLN A 277 139.95 30.07 -27.86
N ALA A 278 139.76 31.39 -27.94
CA ALA A 278 140.76 32.32 -28.46
C ALA A 278 142.04 32.35 -27.60
N GLN A 279 141.92 32.26 -26.27
CA GLN A 279 143.09 32.09 -25.38
C GLN A 279 143.79 30.74 -25.61
N LEU A 280 143.06 29.64 -25.78
CA LEU A 280 143.62 28.31 -26.05
C LEU A 280 144.26 28.21 -27.43
N ASP A 281 143.70 28.86 -28.46
CA ASP A 281 144.29 28.91 -29.79
C ASP A 281 145.48 29.88 -29.84
N HIS A 282 145.48 30.99 -29.08
CA HIS A 282 146.67 31.83 -28.89
C HIS A 282 147.79 31.10 -28.11
N ILE A 283 147.44 30.27 -27.12
CA ILE A 283 148.37 29.38 -26.41
C ILE A 283 148.89 28.28 -27.34
N ARG A 284 148.07 27.73 -28.25
CA ARG A 284 148.56 26.83 -29.32
C ARG A 284 149.53 27.53 -30.26
N GLU A 285 149.20 28.72 -30.74
CA GLU A 285 150.01 29.46 -31.71
C GLU A 285 151.37 29.87 -31.12
N THR A 286 151.39 30.22 -29.83
CA THR A 286 152.65 30.50 -29.11
C THR A 286 153.43 29.25 -28.69
N LEU A 287 152.78 28.11 -28.44
CA LEU A 287 153.47 26.83 -28.19
C LEU A 287 154.01 26.16 -29.47
N VAL A 288 153.36 26.33 -30.63
CA VAL A 288 153.86 25.79 -31.91
C VAL A 288 155.17 26.44 -32.34
N ALA A 289 155.47 27.66 -31.87
CA ALA A 289 156.74 28.34 -32.13
C ALA A 289 157.92 27.82 -31.27
N LEU A 290 157.67 27.07 -30.18
CA LEU A 290 158.72 26.53 -29.31
C LEU A 290 158.35 25.14 -28.75
N THR A 291 158.91 24.11 -29.37
CA THR A 291 158.73 22.67 -29.09
C THR A 291 157.34 22.11 -29.41
N GLY A 292 157.28 21.16 -30.36
CA GLY A 292 156.04 20.46 -30.74
C GLY A 292 155.94 19.04 -30.17
N SER A 293 154.91 18.31 -30.62
CA SER A 293 154.49 16.95 -30.17
C SER A 293 153.70 16.94 -28.85
N ALA A 294 152.68 16.09 -28.61
CA ALA A 294 151.69 15.40 -29.46
C ALA A 294 150.62 14.74 -28.56
N ALA A 295 149.44 14.40 -29.12
CA ALA A 295 148.47 13.43 -28.56
C ALA A 295 147.82 13.77 -27.18
N ALA A 296 146.84 13.03 -26.63
CA ALA A 296 145.59 12.48 -27.21
C ALA A 296 144.63 11.98 -26.09
N THR A 297 143.37 11.69 -26.47
CA THR A 297 142.40 10.71 -25.86
C THR A 297 141.74 10.90 -24.48
N ALA A 298 140.45 10.52 -24.46
CA ALA A 298 139.62 9.92 -23.37
C ALA A 298 138.87 10.82 -22.33
N ASP A 299 137.53 10.69 -22.31
CA ASP A 299 136.64 10.02 -21.29
C ASP A 299 137.04 10.07 -19.78
N PRO A 300 136.12 10.01 -18.76
CA PRO A 300 134.72 9.53 -18.84
C PRO A 300 133.65 10.17 -17.86
N ALA A 301 132.41 9.64 -17.95
CA ALA A 301 131.42 9.28 -16.88
C ALA A 301 130.86 10.22 -15.77
N SER A 302 129.58 9.95 -15.46
CA SER A 302 128.59 10.39 -14.43
C SER A 302 128.87 9.98 -12.96
N PRO A 303 127.95 10.14 -11.96
CA PRO A 303 126.69 10.91 -11.86
C PRO A 303 126.77 12.00 -10.72
N PRO A 304 126.24 11.96 -9.46
CA PRO A 304 125.19 11.19 -8.72
C PRO A 304 124.11 12.04 -7.94
N ASP A 305 123.01 11.39 -7.49
CA ASP A 305 122.30 11.41 -6.16
C ASP A 305 121.89 12.74 -5.42
N ALA A 306 120.87 12.82 -4.52
CA ALA A 306 119.81 11.90 -4.03
C ALA A 306 118.64 12.62 -3.25
N GLU A 307 117.68 11.80 -2.75
CA GLU A 307 116.42 12.01 -1.98
C GLU A 307 116.59 12.51 -0.50
N PRO A 308 115.53 12.82 0.34
CA PRO A 308 114.56 11.83 0.91
C PRO A 308 113.12 12.32 1.32
N ALA A 309 112.36 11.46 2.03
CA ALA A 309 110.91 11.52 2.41
C ALA A 309 110.59 12.15 3.82
N THR A 310 109.42 12.08 4.51
CA THR A 310 108.32 11.07 4.58
C THR A 310 106.98 11.57 5.22
N GLU A 311 105.87 10.86 4.89
CA GLU A 311 104.50 10.57 5.48
C GLU A 311 104.07 10.99 6.94
N PRO A 312 102.78 10.80 7.42
CA PRO A 312 101.65 9.93 6.97
C PRO A 312 100.18 10.48 7.00
N ALA A 313 99.19 9.62 6.66
CA ALA A 313 97.71 9.84 6.61
C ALA A 313 96.94 9.36 7.88
N PRO A 314 95.56 9.43 7.97
CA PRO A 314 94.68 8.37 7.42
C PRO A 314 93.20 8.75 7.03
N GLU A 315 92.42 7.78 6.55
CA GLU A 315 90.93 7.74 6.34
C GLU A 315 90.26 6.77 7.40
N PRO A 316 88.97 6.33 7.41
CA PRO A 316 87.83 6.52 6.46
C PRO A 316 86.35 6.61 7.02
N ASP A 317 85.39 6.67 6.09
CA ASP A 317 84.01 6.08 6.13
C ASP A 317 82.85 6.77 6.94
N PRO A 318 81.55 6.35 6.88
CA PRO A 318 80.55 7.13 6.11
C PRO A 318 79.19 7.45 6.79
N ALA A 319 78.43 8.38 6.17
CA ALA A 319 76.95 8.60 6.20
C ALA A 319 76.21 8.70 7.55
N PRO A 320 75.34 9.73 7.73
CA PRO A 320 73.96 9.59 7.25
C PRO A 320 73.33 10.90 6.70
N ALA A 321 72.10 10.79 6.18
CA ALA A 321 71.29 11.93 5.76
C ALA A 321 70.44 12.52 6.91
N PRO A 322 70.15 13.84 6.91
CA PRO A 322 68.97 14.36 7.56
C PRO A 322 67.74 14.07 6.68
N ALA A 323 66.74 13.39 7.24
CA ALA A 323 65.40 13.33 6.66
C ALA A 323 64.49 14.28 7.46
N SER A 324 63.63 15.03 6.75
CA SER A 324 62.72 16.02 7.34
C SER A 324 63.44 17.22 7.99
N GLU A 325 62.88 18.42 8.01
CA GLU A 325 61.52 18.81 7.66
C GLU A 325 61.50 19.71 6.41
N ALA A 326 60.61 19.40 5.46
CA ALA A 326 60.00 20.46 4.71
C ALA A 326 59.07 21.17 5.70
N ASP A 327 59.45 22.38 6.12
CA ASP A 327 58.57 23.22 6.92
C ASP A 327 57.32 23.52 6.08
N THR A 328 56.26 22.75 6.33
CA THR A 328 54.92 23.00 5.77
C THR A 328 54.34 24.22 6.48
N SER A 329 54.92 25.38 6.15
CA SER A 329 54.49 26.69 6.60
C SER A 329 53.12 27.01 6.00
N GLU A 330 52.11 26.47 6.68
CA GLU A 330 50.71 26.89 6.62
C GLU A 330 50.14 26.95 5.20
N LEU A 331 50.04 25.78 4.56
CA LEU A 331 48.83 25.54 3.76
C LEU A 331 47.65 25.75 4.72
N PRO A 332 46.72 26.70 4.46
CA PRO A 332 45.56 26.87 5.31
C PRO A 332 44.81 25.54 5.43
N THR A 333 44.34 25.19 6.62
CA THR A 333 43.60 23.93 6.81
C THR A 333 42.37 23.92 5.91
N LEU A 334 42.14 22.80 5.21
CA LEU A 334 40.91 22.59 4.44
C LEU A 334 39.68 22.96 5.30
N PRO A 335 38.67 23.64 4.74
CA PRO A 335 37.40 23.77 5.44
C PRO A 335 36.90 22.37 5.82
N GLN A 336 36.67 22.16 7.12
CA GLN A 336 36.18 20.89 7.62
C GLN A 336 34.88 20.53 6.89
N PRO A 337 34.68 19.25 6.52
CA PRO A 337 33.47 18.84 5.83
C PRO A 337 32.24 19.22 6.65
N VAL A 338 31.16 19.61 5.97
CA VAL A 338 29.88 19.92 6.63
C VAL A 338 29.44 18.68 7.42
N ASP A 339 29.36 18.84 8.74
CA ASP A 339 29.14 17.75 9.69
C ASP A 339 27.69 17.26 9.59
N ASN A 340 27.44 16.36 8.63
CA ASN A 340 26.16 15.71 8.37
C ASN A 340 25.83 14.68 9.46
N ASN A 341 25.77 15.14 10.72
CA ASN A 341 25.27 14.37 11.85
C ASN A 341 23.74 14.51 11.93
N PRO A 342 22.96 13.44 11.67
CA PRO A 342 21.50 13.51 11.67
C PRO A 342 20.89 13.62 13.09
N ASP A 343 21.64 13.29 14.15
CA ASP A 343 21.10 13.08 15.51
C ASP A 343 21.03 14.37 16.36
N ASN A 344 20.73 15.54 15.76
CA ASN A 344 20.64 16.81 16.50
C ASN A 344 19.50 17.74 16.04
N ARG A 345 18.26 17.25 16.07
CA ARG A 345 17.01 18.05 16.06
C ARG A 345 15.84 17.31 16.70
#